data_AF-A0A550CVY5-F1
#
_entry.id   AF-A0A550CVY5-F1
#
_cell.length_a   1.000
_cell.length_b   1.000
_cell.length_c   1.000
_cell.angle_alpha   90.00
_cell.angle_beta   90.00
_cell.angle_gamma   90.00
#
_symmetry.space_group_name_H-M   'P 1'
#
loop_
_entity.id
_entity.type
_entity.pdbx_description
1 polymer ?
#
loop_
_entity_poly.entity_id
_entity_poly.type
_entity_poly.pdbx_seq_one_letter_code
_entity_poly.pdbx_strand_id
1 'polypeptide(L)'
;MVYVSEVEGLFPFVDPSNQILDRMYLIQEAVGDVSRQLAAATDDSHLLFVFKDTMLLVRDCALDTSRATDALARFTQAVSSSFTALDVHLDVHLSNIGIRYQAYLDCLEELLTKSIRAVDALLTLDDCVAHTLSYALIIHYIMLHVLIPLNTWLYLIEPSSRAIMLTRGRTTLASIRENVVEIEDSIRLLQSYASDARAHFRPGILSDIRGEPLEKRMELDSALEAVESHLWGSINGMEFVAQRVGWASNASMYLR
;
A
#
# COMPACT_ATOMS: atom_id res chain seq x y z
N MET A 1 -23.64 -5.20 22.21
CA MET A 1 -23.27 -5.29 20.78
C MET A 1 -23.24 -3.86 20.28
N VAL A 2 -22.20 -3.11 20.68
CA VAL A 2 -21.95 -1.75 20.19
C VAL A 2 -21.52 -1.91 18.75
N TYR A 3 -22.26 -1.28 17.85
CA TYR A 3 -22.19 -1.52 16.42
C TYR A 3 -20.84 -1.08 15.87
N VAL A 4 -20.27 -1.90 14.97
CA VAL A 4 -19.11 -1.58 14.12
C VAL A 4 -19.29 -0.21 13.40
N SER A 5 -20.54 0.21 13.15
CA SER A 5 -20.85 1.51 12.53
C SER A 5 -20.63 2.75 13.42
N GLU A 6 -20.53 2.60 14.76
CA GLU A 6 -20.14 3.72 15.64
C GLU A 6 -18.61 3.83 15.74
N VAL A 7 -17.90 2.72 15.55
CA VAL A 7 -16.42 2.65 15.58
C VAL A 7 -15.81 3.23 14.30
N GLU A 8 -16.44 3.03 13.14
CA GLU A 8 -16.04 3.63 11.85
C GLU A 8 -16.03 5.17 11.91
N GLY A 9 -16.97 5.78 12.66
CA GLY A 9 -17.00 7.23 12.89
C GLY A 9 -16.00 7.72 13.95
N LEU A 10 -15.53 6.84 14.83
CA LEU A 10 -14.59 7.16 15.91
C LEU A 10 -13.12 7.05 15.46
N PHE A 11 -12.82 6.20 14.48
CA PHE A 11 -11.46 5.99 13.95
C PHE A 11 -11.44 6.07 12.41
N PRO A 12 -11.31 7.28 11.84
CA PRO A 12 -11.31 7.49 10.39
C PRO A 12 -10.09 6.88 9.69
N PHE A 13 -9.20 6.21 10.44
CA PHE A 13 -7.99 5.58 9.93
C PHE A 13 -8.22 4.17 9.37
N VAL A 14 -9.33 3.50 9.73
CA VAL A 14 -9.61 2.11 9.33
C VAL A 14 -9.87 1.99 7.83
N ASP A 15 -10.74 2.85 7.28
CA ASP A 15 -11.11 2.79 5.86
C ASP A 15 -9.92 3.02 4.92
N PRO A 16 -9.07 4.05 5.11
CA PRO A 16 -7.88 4.22 4.28
C PRO A 16 -6.89 3.05 4.43
N SER A 17 -6.74 2.48 5.63
CA SER A 17 -5.89 1.29 5.82
C SER A 17 -6.40 0.07 5.03
N ASN A 18 -7.71 -0.13 4.95
CA ASN A 18 -8.32 -1.17 4.13
C ASN A 18 -8.13 -0.93 2.64
N GLN A 19 -8.36 0.30 2.19
CA GLN A 19 -8.12 0.67 0.79
C GLN A 19 -6.67 0.40 0.39
N ILE A 20 -5.71 0.76 1.24
CA ILE A 20 -4.30 0.48 0.98
C ILE A 20 -4.04 -1.02 0.86
N LEU A 21 -4.58 -1.84 1.78
CA LEU A 21 -4.43 -3.30 1.73
C LEU A 21 -5.00 -3.90 0.44
N ASP A 22 -6.18 -3.47 0.02
CA ASP A 22 -6.82 -3.95 -1.22
C ASP A 22 -5.96 -3.62 -2.45
N ARG A 23 -5.44 -2.39 -2.52
CA ARG A 23 -4.54 -1.97 -3.60
C ARG A 23 -3.24 -2.76 -3.61
N MET A 24 -2.71 -3.10 -2.43
CA MET A 24 -1.53 -3.97 -2.32
C MET A 24 -1.77 -5.37 -2.88
N TYR A 25 -2.94 -5.98 -2.62
CA TYR A 25 -3.27 -7.28 -3.22
C TYR A 25 -3.33 -7.22 -4.75
N LEU A 26 -3.90 -6.16 -5.32
CA LEU A 26 -3.94 -5.94 -6.77
C LEU A 26 -2.53 -5.78 -7.36
N ILE A 27 -1.66 -5.01 -6.70
CA ILE A 27 -0.25 -4.88 -7.07
C ILE A 27 0.43 -6.26 -7.04
N GLN A 28 0.24 -7.03 -5.98
CA GLN A 28 0.87 -8.34 -5.82
C GLN A 28 0.58 -9.28 -7.00
N GLU A 29 -0.69 -9.34 -7.42
CA GLU A 29 -1.13 -10.16 -8.54
C GLU A 29 -0.52 -9.67 -9.86
N ALA A 30 -0.60 -8.36 -10.10
CA ALA A 30 -0.12 -7.71 -11.31
C ALA A 30 1.41 -7.86 -11.50
N VAL A 31 2.20 -7.78 -10.43
CA VAL A 31 3.66 -7.94 -10.49
C VAL A 31 4.06 -9.33 -11.00
N GLY A 32 3.34 -10.38 -10.57
CA GLY A 32 3.57 -11.75 -11.04
C GLY A 32 3.31 -11.91 -12.54
N ASP A 33 2.27 -11.25 -13.05
CA ASP A 33 1.95 -11.24 -14.47
C ASP A 33 3.00 -10.51 -15.30
N VAL A 34 3.40 -9.31 -14.88
CA VAL A 34 4.42 -8.53 -15.60
C VAL A 34 5.77 -9.25 -15.60
N SER A 35 6.17 -9.84 -14.46
CA SER A 35 7.43 -10.57 -14.34
C SER A 35 7.54 -11.71 -15.34
N ARG A 36 6.47 -12.52 -15.47
CA ARG A 36 6.40 -13.61 -16.46
C ARG A 36 6.41 -13.10 -17.90
N GLN A 37 5.63 -12.06 -18.19
CA GLN A 37 5.55 -11.49 -19.53
C GLN A 37 6.89 -10.87 -19.96
N LEU A 38 7.58 -10.21 -19.03
CA LEU A 38 8.88 -9.59 -19.30
C LEU A 38 9.95 -10.66 -19.56
N ALA A 39 10.03 -11.69 -18.71
CA ALA A 39 10.96 -12.80 -18.88
C ALA A 39 10.78 -13.51 -20.24
N ALA A 40 9.54 -13.67 -20.70
CA ALA A 40 9.25 -14.26 -22.00
C ALA A 40 9.55 -13.34 -23.19
N ALA A 41 9.59 -12.01 -22.98
CA ALA A 41 9.70 -11.01 -24.03
C ALA A 41 11.14 -10.60 -24.36
N THR A 42 12.08 -10.75 -23.42
CA THR A 42 13.44 -10.24 -23.56
C THR A 42 14.45 -10.92 -22.64
N ASP A 43 15.71 -10.97 -23.10
CA ASP A 43 16.89 -11.32 -22.32
C ASP A 43 17.77 -10.09 -21.99
N ASP A 44 17.26 -8.87 -22.28
CA ASP A 44 17.99 -7.63 -22.05
C ASP A 44 18.26 -7.42 -20.55
N SER A 45 19.54 -7.49 -20.18
CA SER A 45 19.96 -7.42 -18.78
C SER A 45 19.71 -6.08 -18.13
N HIS A 46 19.72 -4.97 -18.89
CA HIS A 46 19.43 -3.65 -18.37
C HIS A 46 17.94 -3.53 -18.04
N LEU A 47 17.05 -3.93 -18.94
CA LEU A 47 15.61 -3.86 -18.71
C LEU A 47 15.19 -4.77 -17.54
N LEU A 48 15.76 -5.98 -17.45
CA LEU A 48 15.52 -6.89 -16.33
C LEU A 48 16.03 -6.31 -14.99
N PHE A 49 17.16 -5.60 -15.01
CA PHE A 49 17.69 -4.90 -13.83
C PHE A 49 16.76 -3.77 -13.38
N VAL A 50 16.33 -2.89 -14.30
CA VAL A 50 15.41 -1.78 -14.00
C VAL A 50 14.08 -2.30 -13.47
N PHE A 51 13.55 -3.37 -14.06
CA PHE A 51 12.35 -4.04 -13.56
C PHE A 51 12.54 -4.48 -12.11
N LYS A 52 13.61 -5.21 -11.82
CA LYS A 52 13.89 -5.70 -10.47
C LYS A 52 14.01 -4.55 -9.47
N ASP A 53 14.79 -3.52 -9.78
CA ASP A 53 14.97 -2.35 -8.90
C ASP A 53 13.63 -1.64 -8.61
N THR A 54 12.81 -1.45 -9.65
CA THR A 54 11.47 -0.87 -9.52
C THR A 54 10.56 -1.72 -8.63
N MET A 55 10.54 -3.04 -8.82
CA MET A 55 9.73 -3.94 -7.98
C MET A 55 10.22 -3.98 -6.53
N LEU A 56 11.51 -3.78 -6.28
CA LEU A 56 12.05 -3.65 -4.92
C LEU A 56 11.57 -2.35 -4.25
N LEU A 57 11.47 -1.24 -4.98
CA LEU A 57 10.87 -0.01 -4.46
C LEU A 57 9.38 -0.19 -4.13
N VAL A 58 8.62 -0.88 -4.99
CA VAL A 58 7.21 -1.21 -4.72
C VAL A 58 7.08 -2.11 -3.49
N ARG A 59 7.94 -3.12 -3.34
CA ARG A 59 8.01 -3.96 -2.13
C ARG A 59 8.29 -3.12 -0.89
N ASP A 60 9.27 -2.22 -0.96
CA ASP A 60 9.67 -1.41 0.19
C ASP A 60 8.56 -0.45 0.60
N CYS A 61 7.78 0.08 -0.35
CA CYS A 61 6.54 0.82 -0.08
C CYS A 61 5.50 -0.05 0.67
N ALA A 62 5.38 -1.33 0.31
CA ALA A 62 4.48 -2.25 1.00
C ALA A 62 4.92 -2.52 2.45
N LEU A 63 6.22 -2.74 2.67
CA LEU A 63 6.79 -2.90 4.02
C LEU A 63 6.62 -1.66 4.89
N ASP A 64 6.80 -0.47 4.32
CA ASP A 64 6.64 0.78 5.08
C ASP A 64 5.18 1.08 5.41
N THR A 65 4.24 0.66 4.57
CA THR A 65 2.82 0.75 4.95
C THR A 65 2.50 -0.17 6.11
N SER A 66 3.05 -1.39 6.11
CA SER A 66 2.93 -2.28 7.27
C SER A 66 3.48 -1.61 8.53
N ARG A 67 4.65 -0.95 8.45
CA ARG A 67 5.22 -0.19 9.58
C ARG A 67 4.36 0.99 10.03
N ALA A 68 3.80 1.76 9.10
CA ALA A 68 2.90 2.85 9.44
C ALA A 68 1.62 2.33 10.11
N THR A 69 1.11 1.18 9.66
CA THR A 69 -0.06 0.51 10.25
C THR A 69 0.25 -0.06 11.64
N ASP A 70 1.45 -0.62 11.86
CA ASP A 70 1.95 -1.04 13.19
C ASP A 70 2.08 0.16 14.14
N ALA A 71 2.64 1.27 13.66
CA ALA A 71 2.75 2.50 14.44
C ALA A 71 1.37 3.03 14.85
N LEU A 72 0.38 2.98 13.95
CA LEU A 72 -1.01 3.32 14.24
C LEU A 72 -1.61 2.38 15.28
N ALA A 73 -1.45 1.07 15.13
CA ALA A 73 -1.97 0.09 16.08
C ALA A 73 -1.39 0.31 17.49
N ARG A 74 -0.08 0.58 17.60
CA ARG A 74 0.58 0.90 18.88
C ARG A 74 0.12 2.23 19.47
N PHE A 75 -0.21 3.22 18.63
CA PHE A 75 -0.80 4.47 19.08
C PHE A 75 -2.21 4.22 19.65
N THR A 76 -3.06 3.47 18.94
CA THR A 76 -4.39 3.06 19.40
C THR A 76 -4.31 2.32 20.74
N GLN A 77 -3.36 1.39 20.88
CA GLN A 77 -3.11 0.67 22.12
C GLN A 77 -2.70 1.57 23.28
N ALA A 78 -1.84 2.55 23.02
CA ALA A 78 -1.46 3.53 24.04
C ALA A 78 -2.68 4.34 24.52
N VAL A 79 -3.57 4.74 23.61
CA VAL A 79 -4.83 5.40 23.96
C VAL A 79 -5.74 4.47 24.78
N SER A 80 -5.93 3.23 24.34
CA SER A 80 -6.78 2.25 25.02
C SER A 80 -6.34 1.98 26.45
N SER A 81 -5.05 1.74 26.63
CA SER A 81 -4.45 1.51 27.96
C SER A 81 -4.67 2.67 28.94
N SER A 82 -4.85 3.90 28.44
CA SER A 82 -5.10 5.08 29.27
C SER A 82 -6.50 5.08 29.90
N PHE A 83 -7.45 4.35 29.30
CA PHE A 83 -8.83 4.25 29.78
C PHE A 83 -8.95 3.29 30.97
N THR A 84 -8.20 2.20 30.97
CA THR A 84 -8.34 1.10 31.94
C THR A 84 -7.30 1.18 33.08
N ALA A 85 -6.07 1.60 32.81
CA ALA A 85 -4.98 1.67 33.79
C ALA A 85 -5.04 2.96 34.66
N LEU A 86 -5.99 2.97 35.61
CA LEU A 86 -6.23 4.11 36.50
C LEU A 86 -5.15 4.33 37.57
N ASP A 87 -4.35 3.32 37.85
CA ASP A 87 -3.24 3.34 38.82
C ASP A 87 -2.05 4.16 38.32
N VAL A 88 -1.92 4.36 37.01
CA VAL A 88 -0.86 5.15 36.39
C VAL A 88 -1.29 6.61 36.24
N HIS A 89 -0.38 7.55 36.55
CA HIS A 89 -0.63 8.99 36.37
C HIS A 89 -0.90 9.34 34.91
N LEU A 90 -1.86 10.25 34.69
CA LEU A 90 -2.29 10.66 33.35
C LEU A 90 -1.14 11.26 32.52
N ASP A 91 -0.22 11.99 33.14
CA ASP A 91 0.94 12.57 32.46
C ASP A 91 1.85 11.52 31.82
N VAL A 92 1.96 10.34 32.42
CA VAL A 92 2.75 9.22 31.87
C VAL A 92 2.08 8.68 30.61
N HIS A 93 0.75 8.51 30.64
CA HIS A 93 -0.04 8.10 29.49
C HIS A 93 0.02 9.13 28.37
N LEU A 94 -0.14 10.42 28.67
CA LEU A 94 -0.04 11.51 27.70
C LEU A 94 1.32 11.56 27.02
N SER A 95 2.40 11.37 27.77
CA SER A 95 3.76 11.29 27.23
C SER A 95 3.91 10.10 26.27
N ASN A 96 3.46 8.90 26.67
CA ASN A 96 3.52 7.70 25.82
C ASN A 96 2.69 7.86 24.54
N ILE A 97 1.44 8.34 24.65
CA ILE A 97 0.56 8.62 23.50
C ILE A 97 1.23 9.61 22.54
N GLY A 98 1.83 10.69 23.06
CA GLY A 98 2.56 11.67 22.25
C GLY A 98 3.73 11.07 21.47
N ILE A 99 4.54 10.21 22.11
CA ILE A 99 5.65 9.51 21.46
C ILE A 99 5.15 8.60 20.33
N ARG A 100 4.10 7.81 20.59
CA ARG A 100 3.53 6.89 19.59
C ARG A 100 2.90 7.62 18.41
N TYR A 101 2.20 8.73 18.70
CA TYR A 101 1.61 9.57 17.68
C TYR A 101 2.67 10.19 16.76
N GLN A 102 3.78 10.70 17.32
CA GLN A 102 4.88 11.22 16.51
C GLN A 102 5.52 10.13 15.65
N ALA A 103 5.76 8.93 16.21
CA ALA A 103 6.29 7.81 15.43
C ALA A 103 5.37 7.42 14.25
N TYR A 104 4.06 7.47 14.44
CA TYR A 104 3.10 7.26 13.35
C TYR A 104 3.21 8.31 12.25
N LEU A 105 3.30 9.60 12.62
CA LEU A 105 3.49 10.68 11.65
C LEU A 105 4.79 10.54 10.85
N ASP A 106 5.90 10.22 11.53
CA ASP A 106 7.20 10.01 10.89
C ASP A 106 7.13 8.87 9.87
N CYS A 107 6.44 7.77 10.21
CA CYS A 107 6.22 6.66 9.28
C CYS A 107 5.35 7.06 8.07
N LEU A 108 4.31 7.89 8.25
CA LEU A 108 3.50 8.37 7.13
C LEU A 108 4.30 9.26 6.17
N GLU A 109 5.18 10.12 6.70
CA GLU A 109 6.05 10.97 5.89
C GLU A 109 7.08 10.17 5.07
N GLU A 110 7.72 9.18 5.72
CA GLU A 110 8.65 8.27 5.04
C GLU A 110 7.93 7.48 3.93
N LEU A 111 6.76 6.94 4.25
CA LEU A 111 5.95 6.16 3.32
C LEU A 111 5.52 7.00 2.10
N LEU A 112 5.06 8.24 2.31
CA LEU A 112 4.73 9.16 1.22
C LEU A 112 5.93 9.37 0.30
N THR A 113 7.11 9.64 0.86
CA THR A 113 8.35 9.82 0.09
C THR A 113 8.70 8.58 -0.74
N LYS A 114 8.53 7.37 -0.19
CA LYS A 114 8.82 6.13 -0.93
C LYS A 114 7.78 5.82 -1.99
N SER A 115 6.50 6.13 -1.75
CA SER A 115 5.43 5.95 -2.75
C SER A 115 5.70 6.79 -4.00
N ILE A 116 6.06 8.06 -3.84
CA ILE A 116 6.43 8.96 -4.95
C ILE A 116 7.60 8.39 -5.75
N ARG A 117 8.66 7.93 -5.06
CA ARG A 117 9.82 7.30 -5.71
C ARG A 117 9.45 6.02 -6.47
N ALA A 118 8.51 5.22 -5.95
CA ALA A 118 8.03 4.02 -6.62
C ALA A 118 7.23 4.38 -7.89
N VAL A 119 6.40 5.43 -7.85
CA VAL A 119 5.67 5.93 -9.03
C VAL A 119 6.64 6.40 -10.12
N ASP A 120 7.65 7.19 -9.76
CA ASP A 120 8.68 7.67 -10.70
C ASP A 120 9.48 6.51 -11.33
N ALA A 121 9.81 5.49 -10.53
CA ALA A 121 10.48 4.30 -11.02
C ALA A 121 9.59 3.48 -11.97
N LEU A 122 8.29 3.36 -11.69
CA LEU A 122 7.32 2.70 -12.58
C LEU A 122 7.15 3.42 -13.91
N LEU A 123 7.16 4.76 -13.91
CA LEU A 123 7.19 5.57 -15.14
C LEU A 123 8.45 5.28 -15.96
N THR A 124 9.62 5.34 -15.31
CA THR A 124 10.91 5.08 -15.96
C THR A 124 10.97 3.66 -16.53
N LEU A 125 10.41 2.67 -15.82
CA LEU A 125 10.31 1.30 -16.29
C LEU A 125 9.40 1.17 -17.51
N ASP A 126 8.23 1.80 -17.52
CA ASP A 126 7.33 1.75 -18.69
C ASP A 126 8.00 2.37 -19.93
N ASP A 127 8.70 3.50 -19.76
CA ASP A 127 9.49 4.10 -20.82
C ASP A 127 10.59 3.15 -21.30
N CYS A 128 11.33 2.52 -20.38
CA CYS A 128 12.37 1.55 -20.72
C CYS A 128 11.80 0.35 -21.51
N VAL A 129 10.65 -0.18 -21.10
CA VAL A 129 9.94 -1.25 -21.82
C VAL A 129 9.57 -0.79 -23.23
N ALA A 130 8.97 0.40 -23.35
CA ALA A 130 8.54 0.96 -24.62
C ALA A 130 9.72 1.11 -25.59
N HIS A 131 10.85 1.66 -25.13
CA HIS A 131 12.02 1.87 -25.97
C HIS A 131 12.71 0.57 -26.34
N THR A 132 13.03 -0.29 -25.37
CA THR A 132 13.81 -1.52 -25.58
C THR A 132 13.06 -2.56 -26.41
N LEU A 133 11.74 -2.65 -26.25
CA LEU A 133 10.92 -3.62 -26.97
C LEU A 133 10.27 -3.06 -28.24
N SER A 134 10.43 -1.76 -28.52
CA SER A 134 9.84 -1.13 -29.71
C SER A 134 10.28 -1.83 -31.00
N TYR A 135 9.36 -1.83 -31.97
CA TYR A 135 9.71 -2.14 -33.36
C TYR A 135 10.16 -0.84 -34.03
N ALA A 136 10.78 -0.92 -35.22
CA ALA A 136 10.98 0.27 -36.05
C ALA A 136 9.65 1.03 -36.20
N LEU A 137 9.67 2.37 -36.12
CA LEU A 137 8.49 3.26 -35.99
C LEU A 137 7.25 2.84 -36.81
N ILE A 138 7.42 2.53 -38.10
CA ILE A 138 6.33 2.12 -39.00
C ILE A 138 5.77 0.74 -38.61
N ILE A 139 6.65 -0.20 -38.28
CA ILE A 139 6.28 -1.56 -37.85
C ILE A 139 5.60 -1.51 -36.48
N HIS A 140 6.04 -0.63 -35.59
CA HIS A 140 5.44 -0.45 -34.27
C HIS A 140 4.00 0.04 -34.38
N TYR A 141 3.78 1.06 -35.22
CA TYR A 141 2.43 1.58 -35.48
C TYR A 141 1.50 0.51 -36.06
N ILE A 142 1.95 -0.20 -37.09
CA ILE A 142 1.16 -1.26 -37.74
C ILE A 142 0.87 -2.39 -36.75
N MET A 143 1.87 -2.83 -35.97
CA MET A 143 1.69 -3.89 -34.99
C MET A 143 0.70 -3.51 -33.88
N LEU A 144 0.88 -2.35 -33.25
CA LEU A 144 0.08 -1.96 -32.08
C LEU A 144 -1.30 -1.43 -32.41
N HIS A 145 -1.45 -0.66 -33.48
CA HIS A 145 -2.71 0.02 -33.78
C HIS A 145 -3.56 -0.67 -34.84
N VAL A 146 -2.98 -1.60 -35.61
CA VAL A 146 -3.70 -2.29 -36.70
C VAL A 146 -3.77 -3.80 -36.42
N LEU A 147 -2.61 -4.47 -36.31
CA LEU A 147 -2.57 -5.93 -36.27
C LEU A 147 -2.98 -6.51 -34.93
N ILE A 148 -2.49 -5.99 -33.80
CA ILE A 148 -2.84 -6.54 -32.49
C ILE A 148 -4.34 -6.39 -32.19
N PRO A 149 -4.99 -5.22 -32.35
CA PRO A 149 -6.43 -5.09 -32.10
C PRO A 149 -7.26 -6.03 -32.99
N LEU A 150 -6.91 -6.12 -34.28
CA LEU A 150 -7.61 -6.97 -35.25
C LEU A 150 -7.42 -8.46 -34.93
N ASN A 151 -6.23 -8.85 -34.49
CA ASN A 151 -5.92 -10.20 -34.06
C ASN A 151 -6.59 -10.56 -32.73
N THR A 152 -6.72 -9.61 -31.80
CA THR A 152 -7.44 -9.82 -30.53
C THR A 152 -8.93 -10.03 -30.77
N TRP A 153 -9.50 -9.35 -31.78
CA TRP A 153 -10.91 -9.48 -32.15
C TRP A 153 -11.22 -10.77 -32.91
N LEU A 154 -10.29 -11.24 -33.76
CA LEU A 154 -10.52 -12.37 -34.68
C LEU A 154 -9.79 -13.66 -34.28
N TYR A 155 -8.93 -13.65 -33.25
CA TYR A 155 -8.12 -14.79 -32.80
C TYR A 155 -7.35 -15.50 -33.93
N LEU A 156 -6.76 -14.72 -34.84
CA LEU A 156 -6.17 -15.27 -36.07
C LEU A 156 -4.77 -15.84 -35.88
N ILE A 157 -3.98 -15.26 -34.98
CA ILE A 157 -2.56 -15.55 -34.78
C ILE A 157 -2.26 -15.44 -33.28
N GLU A 158 -1.39 -16.30 -32.75
CA GLU A 158 -0.92 -16.15 -31.37
C GLU A 158 0.07 -14.97 -31.28
N PRO A 159 -0.17 -13.94 -30.44
CA PRO A 159 0.72 -12.79 -30.35
C PRO A 159 2.07 -13.19 -29.74
N SER A 160 3.15 -12.63 -30.26
CA SER A 160 4.49 -12.87 -29.71
C SER A 160 4.61 -12.34 -28.27
N SER A 161 5.47 -12.94 -27.44
CA SER A 161 5.71 -12.49 -26.06
C SER A 161 6.06 -11.00 -25.98
N ARG A 162 6.82 -10.49 -26.97
CA ARG A 162 7.13 -9.06 -27.10
C ARG A 162 5.89 -8.20 -27.34
N ALA A 163 4.99 -8.63 -28.23
CA ALA A 163 3.73 -7.94 -28.48
C ALA A 163 2.81 -7.95 -27.24
N ILE A 164 2.78 -9.07 -26.50
CA ILE A 164 2.05 -9.18 -25.24
C ILE A 164 2.60 -8.19 -24.20
N MET A 165 3.93 -8.14 -24.01
CA MET A 165 4.55 -7.22 -23.06
C MET A 165 4.30 -5.75 -23.44
N LEU A 166 4.42 -5.39 -24.72
CA LEU A 166 4.16 -4.03 -25.21
C LEU A 166 2.69 -3.59 -25.10
N THR A 167 1.75 -4.52 -24.99
CA THR A 167 0.32 -4.23 -24.86
C THR A 167 -0.15 -4.50 -23.44
N ARG A 168 -0.50 -5.75 -23.16
CA ARG A 168 -0.99 -6.18 -21.85
C ARG A 168 0.00 -5.87 -20.74
N GLY A 169 1.29 -6.14 -20.94
CA GLY A 169 2.32 -5.92 -19.91
C GLY A 169 2.43 -4.44 -19.49
N ARG A 170 2.47 -3.53 -20.45
CA ARG A 170 2.44 -2.07 -20.19
C ARG A 170 1.13 -1.63 -19.54
N THR A 171 0.01 -2.21 -19.94
CA THR A 171 -1.30 -1.93 -19.30
C THR A 171 -1.30 -2.38 -17.83
N THR A 172 -0.72 -3.54 -17.54
CA THR A 172 -0.55 -4.05 -16.18
C THR A 172 0.44 -3.21 -15.37
N LEU A 173 1.55 -2.74 -15.96
CA LEU A 173 2.46 -1.77 -15.32
C LEU A 173 1.76 -0.45 -14.98
N ALA A 174 0.95 0.07 -15.90
CA ALA A 174 0.13 1.26 -15.65
C ALA A 174 -0.86 1.04 -14.50
N SER A 175 -1.48 -0.14 -14.41
CA SER A 175 -2.35 -0.50 -13.29
C SER A 175 -1.59 -0.59 -11.97
N ILE A 176 -0.39 -1.18 -11.94
CA ILE A 176 0.45 -1.17 -10.71
C ILE A 176 0.70 0.27 -10.27
N ARG A 177 1.09 1.13 -11.22
CA ARG A 177 1.33 2.55 -10.93
C ARG A 177 0.09 3.25 -10.39
N GLU A 178 -1.07 3.04 -11.00
CA GLU A 178 -2.35 3.61 -10.54
C GLU A 178 -2.67 3.16 -9.11
N ASN A 179 -2.51 1.87 -8.80
CA ASN A 179 -2.71 1.37 -7.44
C ASN A 179 -1.73 2.01 -6.44
N VAL A 180 -0.46 2.26 -6.82
CA VAL A 180 0.50 2.97 -5.95
C VAL A 180 0.08 4.44 -5.74
N VAL A 181 -0.46 5.11 -6.75
CA VAL A 181 -1.00 6.48 -6.62
C VAL A 181 -2.22 6.50 -5.70
N GLU A 182 -3.12 5.51 -5.78
CA GLU A 182 -4.26 5.42 -4.87
C GLU A 182 -3.83 5.15 -3.41
N ILE A 183 -2.73 4.41 -3.22
CA ILE A 183 -2.09 4.27 -1.90
C ILE A 183 -1.56 5.63 -1.43
N GLU A 184 -0.89 6.40 -2.31
CA GLU A 184 -0.42 7.76 -2.01
C GLU A 184 -1.55 8.68 -1.54
N ASP A 185 -2.69 8.68 -2.24
CA ASP A 185 -3.85 9.48 -1.87
C ASP A 185 -4.45 9.04 -0.53
N SER A 186 -4.48 7.74 -0.26
CA SER A 186 -4.90 7.19 1.04
C SER A 186 -3.96 7.62 2.18
N ILE A 187 -2.65 7.67 1.92
CA ILE A 187 -1.64 8.16 2.88
C ILE A 187 -1.86 9.65 3.19
N ARG A 188 -2.11 10.47 2.17
CA ARG A 188 -2.42 11.91 2.36
C ARG A 188 -3.70 12.10 3.16
N LEU A 189 -4.70 11.25 2.94
CA LEU A 189 -5.94 11.27 3.74
C LEU A 189 -5.66 10.93 5.21
N LEU A 190 -4.85 9.90 5.48
CA LEU A 190 -4.40 9.56 6.82
C LEU A 190 -3.62 10.71 7.50
N GLN A 191 -2.77 11.42 6.76
CA GLN A 191 -2.08 12.61 7.27
C GLN A 191 -3.05 13.73 7.64
N SER A 192 -4.08 13.96 6.81
CA SER A 192 -5.14 14.93 7.13
C SER A 192 -5.87 14.55 8.41
N TYR A 193 -6.30 13.29 8.53
CA TYR A 193 -6.99 12.81 9.73
C TYR A 193 -6.11 12.88 10.98
N ALA A 194 -4.82 12.57 10.86
CA ALA A 194 -3.89 12.72 11.96
C ALA A 194 -3.77 14.20 12.37
N SER A 195 -3.56 15.11 11.41
CA SER A 195 -3.50 16.55 11.66
C SER A 195 -4.76 17.07 12.34
N ASP A 196 -5.94 16.68 11.87
CA ASP A 196 -7.22 17.07 12.45
C ASP A 196 -7.39 16.50 13.86
N ALA A 197 -7.05 15.23 14.08
CA ALA A 197 -7.08 14.60 15.41
C ALA A 197 -6.17 15.35 16.39
N ARG A 198 -4.96 15.74 15.97
CA ARG A 198 -4.04 16.53 16.78
C ARG A 198 -4.60 17.91 17.11
N ALA A 199 -5.24 18.59 16.16
CA ALA A 199 -5.80 19.92 16.37
C ALA A 199 -6.96 19.91 17.39
N HIS A 200 -7.70 18.80 17.47
CA HIS A 200 -8.84 18.65 18.38
C HIS A 200 -8.51 17.92 19.68
N PHE A 201 -7.33 17.30 19.78
CA PHE A 201 -6.92 16.58 20.99
C PHE A 201 -6.73 17.55 22.17
N ARG A 202 -7.41 17.24 23.28
CA ARG A 202 -7.26 17.96 24.54
C ARG A 202 -6.96 16.96 25.65
N PRO A 203 -5.93 17.20 26.49
CA PRO A 203 -5.63 16.33 27.64
C PRO A 203 -6.83 16.11 28.57
N GLY A 204 -7.71 17.11 28.69
CA GLY A 204 -8.94 17.03 29.47
C GLY A 204 -9.86 15.88 29.04
N ILE A 205 -9.91 15.52 27.74
CA ILE A 205 -10.75 14.43 27.24
C ILE A 205 -10.39 13.09 27.89
N LEU A 206 -9.09 12.79 28.03
CA LEU A 206 -8.65 11.56 28.68
C LEU A 206 -8.93 11.58 30.19
N SER A 207 -8.85 12.75 30.83
CA SER A 207 -9.26 12.91 32.22
C SER A 207 -10.75 12.66 32.40
N ASP A 208 -11.57 13.19 31.49
CA ASP A 208 -13.03 13.02 31.50
C ASP A 208 -13.39 11.55 31.31
N ILE A 209 -12.78 10.87 30.32
CA ILE A 209 -12.97 9.44 30.09
C ILE A 209 -12.56 8.62 31.32
N ARG A 210 -11.44 8.94 31.98
CA ARG A 210 -11.01 8.25 33.22
C ARG A 210 -11.97 8.47 34.40
N GLY A 211 -12.73 9.57 34.39
CA GLY A 211 -13.77 9.87 35.37
C GLY A 211 -15.08 9.10 35.13
N GLU A 212 -15.27 8.49 33.96
CA GLU A 212 -16.47 7.71 33.64
C GLU A 212 -16.51 6.35 34.38
N PRO A 213 -17.72 5.77 34.56
CA PRO A 213 -17.91 4.42 35.08
C PRO A 213 -17.08 3.38 34.33
N LEU A 214 -16.69 2.32 35.06
CA LEU A 214 -15.88 1.24 34.51
C LEU A 214 -16.50 0.63 33.23
N GLU A 215 -17.81 0.41 33.21
CA GLU A 215 -18.52 -0.18 32.06
C GLU A 215 -18.27 0.61 30.77
N LYS A 216 -18.45 1.94 30.80
CA LYS A 216 -18.19 2.79 29.63
C LYS A 216 -16.73 2.78 29.21
N ARG A 217 -15.80 2.78 30.16
CA ARG A 217 -14.36 2.72 29.86
C ARG A 217 -13.99 1.39 29.21
N MET A 218 -14.59 0.28 29.66
CA MET A 218 -14.42 -1.05 29.04
C MET A 218 -15.07 -1.15 27.67
N GLU A 219 -16.22 -0.48 27.44
CA GLU A 219 -16.83 -0.40 26.11
C GLU A 219 -15.92 0.33 25.11
N LEU A 220 -15.32 1.45 25.52
CA LEU A 220 -14.36 2.19 24.71
C LEU A 220 -13.09 1.37 24.43
N ASP A 221 -12.54 0.72 25.47
CA ASP A 221 -11.37 -0.16 25.34
C ASP A 221 -11.66 -1.32 24.38
N SER A 222 -12.82 -1.97 24.50
CA SER A 222 -13.24 -3.05 23.60
C SER A 222 -13.42 -2.58 22.14
N ALA A 223 -13.90 -1.36 21.93
CA ALA A 223 -13.99 -0.77 20.59
C ALA A 223 -12.59 -0.54 19.97
N LEU A 224 -11.62 -0.08 20.76
CA LEU A 224 -10.23 0.10 20.31
C LEU A 224 -9.53 -1.23 20.08
N GLU A 225 -9.75 -2.24 20.92
CA GLU A 225 -9.24 -3.59 20.70
C GLU A 225 -9.72 -4.18 19.36
N ALA A 226 -10.97 -3.90 18.96
CA ALA A 226 -11.47 -4.32 17.66
C ALA A 226 -10.73 -3.63 16.50
N VAL A 227 -10.47 -2.33 16.62
CA VAL A 227 -9.66 -1.57 15.64
C VAL A 227 -8.24 -2.10 15.59
N GLU A 228 -7.60 -2.34 16.74
CA GLU A 228 -6.26 -2.91 16.82
C GLU A 228 -6.19 -4.28 16.16
N SER A 229 -7.11 -5.18 16.49
CA SER A 229 -7.16 -6.52 15.90
C SER A 229 -7.28 -6.45 14.38
N HIS A 230 -8.08 -5.50 13.87
CA HIS A 230 -8.22 -5.27 12.44
C HIS A 230 -6.90 -4.76 11.82
N LEU A 231 -6.25 -3.75 12.42
CA LEU A 231 -4.96 -3.24 11.96
C LEU A 231 -3.87 -4.32 11.95
N TRP A 232 -3.83 -5.18 12.98
CA TRP A 232 -2.93 -6.34 13.02
C TRP A 232 -3.19 -7.34 11.88
N GLY A 233 -4.45 -7.55 11.52
CA GLY A 233 -4.81 -8.32 10.32
C GLY A 233 -4.22 -7.69 9.06
N SER A 234 -4.38 -6.38 8.89
CA SER A 234 -3.85 -5.64 7.74
C SER A 234 -2.32 -5.69 7.67
N ILE A 235 -1.61 -5.52 8.79
CA ILE A 235 -0.14 -5.61 8.87
C ILE A 235 0.37 -6.93 8.27
N ASN A 236 -0.19 -8.05 8.73
CA ASN A 236 0.20 -9.38 8.22
C ASN A 236 -0.09 -9.52 6.72
N GLY A 237 -1.21 -8.99 6.24
CA GLY A 237 -1.56 -8.97 4.82
C GLY A 237 -0.56 -8.17 3.99
N MET A 238 -0.16 -6.98 4.45
CA MET A 238 0.81 -6.10 3.78
C MET A 238 2.22 -6.73 3.74
N GLU A 239 2.66 -7.35 4.83
CA GLU A 239 3.94 -8.07 4.87
C GLU A 239 3.95 -9.28 3.92
N PHE A 240 2.85 -10.03 3.88
CA PHE A 240 2.69 -11.12 2.93
C PHE A 240 2.78 -10.63 1.48
N VAL A 241 2.08 -9.54 1.15
CA VAL A 241 2.18 -8.90 -0.19
C VAL A 241 3.62 -8.51 -0.50
N ALA A 242 4.30 -7.85 0.43
CA ALA A 242 5.69 -7.45 0.22
C ALA A 242 6.60 -8.65 -0.08
N GLN A 243 6.47 -9.75 0.66
CA GLN A 243 7.24 -10.97 0.38
C GLN A 243 6.97 -11.50 -1.03
N ARG A 244 5.71 -11.51 -1.45
CA ARG A 244 5.27 -11.99 -2.77
C ARG A 244 5.78 -11.10 -3.91
N VAL A 245 5.71 -9.78 -3.76
CA VAL A 245 6.32 -8.81 -4.71
C VAL A 245 7.83 -9.02 -4.79
N GLY A 246 8.49 -9.21 -3.65
CA GLY A 246 9.92 -9.51 -3.58
C GLY A 246 10.29 -10.79 -4.34
N TRP A 247 9.52 -11.86 -4.21
CA TRP A 247 9.74 -13.10 -4.98
C TRP A 247 9.50 -12.89 -6.47
N ALA A 248 8.41 -12.22 -6.84
CA ALA A 248 8.05 -11.97 -8.23
C ALA A 248 8.99 -10.98 -8.94
N SER A 249 9.74 -10.15 -8.20
CA SER A 249 10.74 -9.23 -8.75
C SER A 249 11.89 -9.92 -9.51
N ASN A 250 12.14 -11.20 -9.25
CA ASN A 250 13.17 -11.97 -9.96
C ASN A 250 12.56 -12.64 -11.20
N ALA A 251 12.51 -11.91 -12.31
CA ALA A 251 12.03 -12.41 -13.60
C ALA A 251 12.75 -13.69 -14.07
N SER A 252 14.02 -13.87 -13.69
CA SER A 252 14.80 -15.07 -13.99
C SER A 252 14.26 -16.36 -13.37
N MET A 253 13.39 -16.29 -12.36
CA MET A 253 12.70 -17.47 -11.83
C MET A 253 11.73 -18.10 -12.84
N TYR A 254 11.34 -17.36 -13.87
CA TYR A 254 10.36 -17.78 -14.88
C TYR A 254 10.98 -18.18 -16.23
N LEU A 255 12.32 -18.18 -16.35
CA LEU A 255 13.05 -18.60 -17.55
C LEU A 255 13.25 -20.13 -17.65
N ARG A 256 12.29 -20.94 -17.21
CA ARG A 256 12.36 -22.41 -17.31
C ARG A 256 11.56 -22.95 -18.48
#